data_AF-S4RQB0-F1
#
_entry.id   AF-S4RQB0-F1
#
_cell.length_a   1.000
_cell.length_b   1.000
_cell.length_c   1.000
_cell.angle_alpha   90.00
_cell.angle_beta   90.00
_cell.angle_gamma   90.00
#
_symmetry.space_group_name_H-M   'P 1'
#
loop_
_entity.id
_entity.type
_entity.pdbx_description
1 polymer ?
#
loop_
_entity_poly.entity_id
_entity_poly.type
_entity_poly.pdbx_seq_one_letter_code
_entity_poly.pdbx_strand_id
1 'polypeptide(L)'
;RQVPEFAEGHSSEFTPDMTPIILAAHTNNYELIKLLLTRGVSVPRPHAVRCACLQCAAGSEADGLRHSRSRLAVYRALASPCLVALASEDPFLTAFTLSCELCELSRVENEFKAEYEELSQQCKQFAKELLDQTRSTRELEIVLNYKEESDGAPEAPDAFNLERLKLAIKYHQKEFVAQPNCQQLLASLWYDGFPGWRRRHWAVKLVTCATLGLLFPLFSVCYLLAPRSRMAFFLRKPFIKFICHTASYLTFLFLLLLASQQIARTDPNMQGPSPTLVEWMILPWICRLIWAEIKQMWDGGFSEYVHDWWNLMDFVMNSLYLATISLKLVAYLKYSGSKAREQWEMWHPTLVAEALFAIANIFSSLRLISLFTANSHLGPLQISLGRMLLDILKFLFIYCLVLLAFANGLNQLYFYYETSAGQGNDTCKGIRCEKQNNAFSTLCNCLKHLFPSVSICVHLCPSGSICFHLFTSVSICFHLFPYVSICVHLFPSVSITSCNAFKNTVDHADIEWKFARTKLWMSYFEEGATLPPPFNIVPSPKSAWYLCRYVRACICP
;
A
#
# COMPACT_ATOMS: atom_id res chain seq x y z
N ARG A 1 -17.72 -13.07 54.90
CA ARG A 1 -17.13 -14.42 55.17
C ARG A 1 -15.65 -14.28 54.85
N GLN A 2 -14.80 -14.41 55.86
CA GLN A 2 -13.34 -14.22 55.76
C GLN A 2 -12.75 -15.13 54.68
N VAL A 3 -11.94 -14.56 53.80
CA VAL A 3 -11.05 -15.31 52.90
C VAL A 3 -9.98 -15.94 53.78
N PRO A 4 -9.74 -17.26 53.73
CA PRO A 4 -8.66 -17.86 54.49
C PRO A 4 -7.32 -17.40 53.92
N GLU A 5 -6.43 -16.92 54.79
CA GLU A 5 -4.99 -16.84 54.50
C GLU A 5 -4.51 -18.25 54.17
N PHE A 6 -4.16 -18.47 52.89
CA PHE A 6 -3.53 -19.71 52.47
C PHE A 6 -2.07 -19.69 52.92
N ALA A 7 -1.69 -20.76 53.61
CA ALA A 7 -0.39 -21.03 54.17
C ALA A 7 0.77 -20.80 53.18
N GLU A 8 1.72 -19.96 53.59
CA GLU A 8 3.07 -19.86 53.01
C GLU A 8 3.80 -21.20 53.21
N GLY A 9 3.90 -22.02 52.17
CA GLY A 9 4.66 -23.27 52.24
C GLY A 9 4.32 -24.39 51.25
N HIS A 10 3.29 -24.23 50.42
CA HIS A 10 2.99 -25.22 49.37
C HIS A 10 3.59 -24.78 48.04
N SER A 11 4.58 -25.53 47.55
CA SER A 11 5.08 -25.40 46.17
C SER A 11 3.98 -25.83 45.20
N SER A 12 3.18 -24.88 44.71
CA SER A 12 2.24 -25.13 43.62
C SER A 12 3.00 -25.21 42.31
N GLU A 13 2.66 -26.21 41.48
CA GLU A 13 3.21 -26.33 40.12
C GLU A 13 2.72 -25.17 39.22
N PHE A 14 1.53 -24.63 39.51
CA PHE A 14 0.95 -23.50 38.81
C PHE A 14 1.26 -22.17 39.49
N THR A 15 1.34 -21.12 38.69
CA THR A 15 1.45 -19.74 39.19
C THR A 15 0.19 -19.35 39.96
N PRO A 16 0.33 -18.50 41.01
CA PRO A 16 -0.80 -18.09 41.85
C PRO A 16 -1.90 -17.33 41.09
N ASP A 17 -1.56 -16.75 39.93
CA ASP A 17 -2.50 -15.98 39.11
C ASP A 17 -3.33 -16.88 38.17
N MET A 18 -3.04 -18.19 38.13
CA MET A 18 -3.74 -19.16 37.29
C MET A 18 -5.07 -19.60 37.93
N THR A 19 -6.19 -19.13 37.37
CA THR A 19 -7.52 -19.59 37.80
C THR A 19 -7.95 -20.86 37.05
N PRO A 20 -8.87 -21.66 37.62
CA PRO A 20 -9.33 -22.90 36.97
C PRO A 20 -9.88 -22.70 35.55
N ILE A 21 -10.56 -21.57 35.29
CA ILE A 21 -11.08 -21.25 33.96
C ILE A 21 -9.97 -20.90 32.96
N ILE A 22 -8.92 -20.20 33.41
CA ILE A 22 -7.77 -19.86 32.57
C ILE A 22 -7.04 -21.14 32.16
N LEU A 23 -6.79 -22.04 33.12
CA LEU A 23 -6.14 -23.31 32.84
C LEU A 23 -6.99 -24.21 31.92
N ALA A 24 -8.29 -24.30 32.17
CA ALA A 24 -9.21 -25.03 31.28
C ALA A 24 -9.21 -24.46 29.85
N ALA A 25 -9.19 -23.13 29.71
CA ALA A 25 -9.09 -22.47 28.42
C ALA A 25 -7.75 -22.75 27.72
N HIS A 26 -6.63 -22.82 28.44
CA HIS A 26 -5.32 -23.19 27.87
C HIS A 26 -5.31 -24.62 27.31
N THR A 27 -6.04 -25.54 27.93
CA THR A 27 -6.20 -26.91 27.41
C THR A 27 -7.19 -27.01 26.23
N ASN A 28 -7.91 -25.93 25.93
CA ASN A 28 -8.94 -25.85 24.89
C ASN A 28 -9.97 -27.01 24.95
N ASN A 29 -10.37 -27.42 26.16
CA ASN A 29 -11.34 -28.50 26.36
C ASN A 29 -12.76 -27.94 26.53
N TYR A 30 -13.62 -28.21 25.56
CA TYR A 30 -15.00 -27.72 25.51
C TYR A 30 -15.83 -28.10 26.75
N GLU A 31 -15.73 -29.35 27.23
CA GLU A 31 -16.57 -29.85 28.33
C GLU A 31 -16.22 -29.17 29.66
N LEU A 32 -14.92 -29.03 29.94
CA LEU A 32 -14.44 -28.37 31.16
C LEU A 32 -14.83 -26.89 31.19
N ILE A 33 -14.63 -26.19 30.06
CA ILE A 33 -14.99 -24.77 29.94
C ILE A 33 -16.50 -24.60 30.12
N LYS A 34 -17.32 -25.44 29.48
CA LYS A 34 -18.78 -25.39 29.62
C LYS A 34 -19.22 -25.59 31.08
N LEU A 35 -18.66 -26.57 31.78
CA LEU A 35 -18.95 -26.82 33.20
C LEU A 35 -18.60 -25.61 34.07
N LEU A 36 -17.44 -25.00 33.85
CA LEU A 36 -17.01 -23.82 34.61
C LEU A 36 -17.84 -22.57 34.30
N LEU A 37 -18.19 -22.33 33.04
CA LEU A 37 -19.04 -21.22 32.63
C LEU A 37 -20.46 -21.34 33.20
N THR A 38 -21.03 -22.56 33.26
CA THR A 38 -22.35 -22.77 33.89
C THR A 38 -22.37 -22.45 35.39
N ARG A 39 -21.22 -22.42 36.05
CA ARG A 39 -21.07 -21.99 37.45
C ARG A 39 -20.84 -20.48 37.61
N GLY A 40 -20.91 -19.70 36.53
CA GLY A 40 -20.78 -18.24 36.56
C GLY A 40 -19.35 -17.73 36.70
N VAL A 41 -18.34 -18.55 36.40
CA VAL A 41 -16.93 -18.12 36.42
C VAL A 41 -16.63 -17.31 35.17
N SER A 42 -16.10 -16.09 35.34
CA SER A 42 -15.69 -15.21 34.24
C SER A 42 -14.16 -15.02 34.21
N VAL A 43 -13.59 -14.88 33.02
CA VAL A 43 -12.19 -14.46 32.85
C VAL A 43 -12.13 -12.93 32.95
N PRO A 44 -11.26 -12.35 33.80
CA PRO A 44 -11.11 -10.91 33.90
C PRO A 44 -10.54 -10.35 32.58
N ARG A 45 -11.10 -9.23 32.09
CA ARG A 45 -10.49 -8.55 30.94
C ARG A 45 -9.22 -7.82 31.38
N PRO A 46 -8.09 -8.05 30.71
CA PRO A 46 -6.85 -7.36 31.05
C PRO A 46 -6.97 -5.86 30.71
N HIS A 47 -6.31 -5.02 31.51
CA HIS A 47 -6.17 -3.60 31.18
C HIS A 47 -5.22 -3.42 29.98
N ALA A 48 -5.35 -2.30 29.29
CA ALA A 48 -4.42 -1.91 28.22
C ALA A 48 -2.97 -1.87 28.74
N VAL A 49 -1.99 -2.21 27.91
CA VAL A 49 -0.57 -2.24 28.31
C VAL A 49 -0.09 -0.89 28.83
N ARG A 50 -0.62 0.21 28.28
CA ARG A 50 -0.30 1.58 28.68
C ARG A 50 -1.15 2.10 29.84
N CYS A 51 -1.87 1.23 30.54
CA CYS A 51 -2.71 1.62 31.67
C CYS A 51 -1.82 2.03 32.85
N ALA A 52 -2.00 3.27 33.32
CA ALA A 52 -1.29 3.82 34.48
C ALA A 52 -2.14 3.79 35.76
N CYS A 53 -3.11 2.87 35.87
CA CYS A 53 -3.91 2.76 37.09
C CYS A 53 -3.07 2.23 38.26
N LEU A 54 -3.46 2.57 39.50
CA LEU A 54 -2.72 2.20 40.72
C LEU A 54 -2.40 0.69 40.80
N GLN A 55 -3.34 -0.17 40.41
CA GLN A 55 -3.14 -1.63 40.41
C GLN A 55 -2.09 -2.10 39.38
N CYS A 56 -2.07 -1.54 38.18
CA CYS A 56 -1.10 -1.91 37.14
C CYS A 56 0.29 -1.33 37.44
N ALA A 57 0.35 -0.09 37.94
CA ALA A 57 1.60 0.52 38.37
C ALA A 57 2.23 -0.26 39.53
N ALA A 58 1.46 -0.54 40.59
CA ALA A 58 1.94 -1.32 41.74
C ALA A 58 2.34 -2.75 41.36
N GLY A 59 1.57 -3.41 40.48
CA GLY A 59 1.90 -4.75 40.00
C GLY A 59 3.18 -4.79 39.16
N SER A 60 3.41 -3.77 38.32
CA SER A 60 4.63 -3.66 37.51
C SER A 60 5.87 -3.30 38.33
N GLU A 61 5.74 -2.45 39.37
CA GLU A 61 6.84 -2.10 40.26
C GLU A 61 7.23 -3.24 41.20
N ALA A 62 6.23 -4.01 41.67
CA ALA A 62 6.49 -5.16 42.53
C ALA A 62 7.18 -6.32 41.76
N ASP A 63 6.62 -6.72 40.61
CA ASP A 63 7.19 -7.76 39.76
C ASP A 63 6.67 -7.66 38.31
N GLY A 64 7.44 -6.97 37.47
CA GLY A 64 7.12 -6.78 36.05
C GLY A 64 7.05 -8.09 35.25
N LEU A 65 7.83 -9.12 35.61
CA LEU A 65 7.80 -10.41 34.92
C LEU A 65 6.51 -11.16 35.25
N ARG A 66 6.12 -11.20 36.53
CA ARG A 66 4.87 -11.84 36.94
C ARG A 66 3.67 -11.11 36.36
N HIS A 67 3.69 -9.77 36.34
CA HIS A 67 2.62 -8.97 35.74
C HIS A 67 2.45 -9.25 34.23
N SER A 68 3.55 -9.30 33.48
CA SER A 68 3.53 -9.62 32.04
C SER A 68 3.10 -11.06 31.77
N ARG A 69 3.61 -12.04 32.52
CA ARG A 69 3.20 -13.46 32.38
C ARG A 69 1.73 -13.70 32.75
N SER A 70 1.22 -13.01 33.77
CA SER A 70 -0.19 -13.08 34.15
C SER A 70 -1.10 -12.53 33.03
N ARG A 71 -0.75 -11.37 32.47
CA ARG A 71 -1.48 -10.79 31.33
C ARG A 71 -1.47 -11.73 30.11
N LEU A 72 -0.32 -12.27 29.75
CA LEU A 72 -0.18 -13.23 28.66
C LEU A 72 -1.02 -14.50 28.89
N ALA A 73 -1.04 -15.02 30.11
CA ALA A 73 -1.88 -16.17 30.48
C ALA A 73 -3.38 -15.86 30.31
N VAL A 74 -3.83 -14.66 30.70
CA VAL A 74 -5.22 -14.23 30.49
C VAL A 74 -5.54 -14.13 28.99
N TYR A 75 -4.68 -13.50 28.19
CA TYR A 75 -4.88 -13.41 26.74
C TYR A 75 -4.89 -14.79 26.06
N ARG A 76 -4.02 -15.70 26.49
CA ARG A 76 -4.01 -17.10 26.01
C ARG A 76 -5.31 -17.82 26.33
N ALA A 77 -5.93 -17.53 27.47
CA ALA A 77 -7.25 -18.07 27.79
C ALA A 77 -8.35 -17.44 26.93
N LEU A 78 -8.36 -16.11 26.76
CA LEU A 78 -9.36 -15.40 25.94
C LEU A 78 -9.29 -15.77 24.46
N ALA A 79 -8.09 -16.07 23.95
CA ALA A 79 -7.86 -16.50 22.58
C ALA A 79 -8.27 -17.97 22.30
N SER A 80 -8.70 -18.73 23.31
CA SER A 80 -9.05 -20.14 23.11
C SER A 80 -10.34 -20.28 22.28
N PRO A 81 -10.32 -21.09 21.19
CA PRO A 81 -11.48 -21.30 20.32
C PRO A 81 -12.74 -21.75 21.07
N CYS A 82 -12.59 -22.70 22.01
CA CYS A 82 -13.72 -23.20 22.77
C CYS A 82 -14.31 -22.16 23.72
N LEU A 83 -13.47 -21.30 24.31
CA LEU A 83 -13.96 -20.22 25.16
C LEU A 83 -14.71 -19.17 24.35
N VAL A 84 -14.15 -18.73 23.21
CA VAL A 84 -14.81 -17.77 22.31
C VAL A 84 -16.15 -18.35 21.85
N ALA A 85 -16.19 -19.59 21.37
CA ALA A 85 -17.41 -20.22 20.87
C ALA A 85 -18.53 -20.36 21.93
N LEU A 86 -18.19 -20.47 23.21
CA LEU A 86 -19.16 -20.63 24.31
C LEU A 86 -19.56 -19.32 24.99
N ALA A 87 -18.63 -18.36 25.09
CA ALA A 87 -18.80 -17.17 25.91
C ALA A 87 -19.19 -15.91 25.10
N SER A 88 -18.91 -15.86 23.79
CA SER A 88 -19.19 -14.66 22.97
C SER A 88 -20.51 -14.76 22.22
N GLU A 89 -21.25 -13.66 22.16
CA GLU A 89 -22.47 -13.52 21.35
C GLU A 89 -22.16 -13.54 19.84
N ASP A 90 -21.15 -12.77 19.41
CA ASP A 90 -20.59 -12.79 18.05
C ASP A 90 -19.14 -13.32 18.07
N PRO A 91 -18.91 -14.58 17.70
CA PRO A 91 -17.57 -15.17 17.68
C PRO A 91 -16.67 -14.57 16.59
N PHE A 92 -17.23 -14.06 15.48
CA PHE A 92 -16.44 -13.43 14.43
C PHE A 92 -15.90 -12.09 14.89
N LEU A 93 -16.76 -11.23 15.45
CA LEU A 93 -16.33 -9.93 15.95
C LEU A 93 -15.28 -10.10 17.06
N THR A 94 -15.54 -11.00 18.01
CA THR A 94 -14.64 -11.27 19.13
C THR A 94 -13.27 -11.77 18.66
N ALA A 95 -13.24 -12.68 17.67
CA ALA A 95 -11.99 -13.13 17.08
C ALA A 95 -11.25 -12.01 16.32
N PHE A 96 -11.97 -11.14 15.61
CA PHE A 96 -11.38 -10.02 14.88
C PHE A 96 -10.77 -8.98 15.82
N THR A 97 -11.48 -8.61 16.89
CA THR A 97 -10.98 -7.66 17.89
C THR A 97 -9.79 -8.24 18.65
N LEU A 98 -9.90 -9.47 19.17
CA LEU A 98 -8.80 -10.12 19.91
C LEU A 98 -7.56 -10.30 19.05
N SER A 99 -7.70 -10.75 17.81
CA SER A 99 -6.54 -10.93 16.93
C SER A 99 -5.84 -9.60 16.61
N CYS A 100 -6.58 -8.50 16.52
CA CYS A 100 -6.03 -7.16 16.34
C CYS A 100 -5.33 -6.66 17.60
N GLU A 101 -6.00 -6.75 18.76
CA GLU A 101 -5.44 -6.38 20.06
C GLU A 101 -4.14 -7.13 20.35
N LEU A 102 -4.08 -8.44 20.11
CA LEU A 102 -2.89 -9.27 20.27
C LEU A 102 -1.76 -8.85 19.31
N CYS A 103 -2.09 -8.46 18.08
CA CYS A 103 -1.12 -7.99 17.10
C CYS A 103 -0.56 -6.60 17.44
N GLU A 104 -1.37 -5.73 18.05
CA GLU A 104 -0.89 -4.46 18.59
C GLU A 104 -0.03 -4.71 19.83
N LEU A 105 -0.43 -5.62 20.70
CA LEU A 105 0.32 -5.99 21.90
C LEU A 105 1.71 -6.53 21.57
N SER A 106 1.83 -7.37 20.54
CA SER A 106 3.11 -7.94 20.11
C SER A 106 4.12 -6.90 19.62
N ARG A 107 3.66 -5.70 19.26
CA ARG A 107 4.51 -4.54 18.90
C ARG A 107 4.88 -3.68 20.10
N VAL A 108 4.10 -3.74 21.18
CA VAL A 108 4.35 -2.99 22.42
C VAL A 108 5.27 -3.79 23.34
N GLU A 109 5.03 -5.10 23.48
CA GLU A 109 5.85 -6.02 24.27
C GLU A 109 6.76 -6.85 23.34
N ASN A 110 8.01 -6.42 23.21
CA ASN A 110 8.95 -7.05 22.29
C ASN A 110 9.41 -8.43 22.79
N GLU A 111 9.43 -8.65 24.10
CA GLU A 111 9.95 -9.84 24.77
C GLU A 111 9.09 -11.07 24.48
N PHE A 112 7.77 -10.93 24.51
CA PHE A 112 6.79 -12.01 24.27
C PHE A 112 6.14 -11.92 22.87
N LYS A 113 6.78 -11.20 21.94
CA LYS A 113 6.23 -10.94 20.60
C LYS A 113 5.78 -12.22 19.89
N ALA A 114 6.58 -13.28 19.92
CA ALA A 114 6.29 -14.54 19.24
C ALA A 114 5.01 -15.21 19.78
N GLU A 115 4.81 -15.20 21.10
CA GLU A 115 3.64 -15.81 21.74
C GLU A 115 2.36 -15.03 21.40
N TYR A 116 2.41 -13.69 21.41
CA TYR A 116 1.26 -12.88 21.00
C TYR A 116 0.92 -13.02 19.52
N GLU A 117 1.94 -13.12 18.65
CA GLU A 117 1.73 -13.38 17.22
C GLU A 117 1.09 -14.75 16.97
N GLU A 118 1.49 -15.79 17.72
CA GLU A 118 0.90 -17.12 17.68
C GLU A 118 -0.59 -17.09 18.13
N LEU A 119 -0.91 -16.42 19.23
CA LEU A 119 -2.30 -16.28 19.71
C LEU A 119 -3.16 -15.48 18.73
N SER A 120 -2.61 -14.41 18.14
CA SER A 120 -3.29 -13.64 17.09
C SER A 120 -3.62 -14.52 15.89
N GLN A 121 -2.67 -15.37 15.48
CA GLN A 121 -2.85 -16.31 14.39
C GLN A 121 -3.88 -17.40 14.72
N GLN A 122 -3.90 -17.90 15.95
CA GLN A 122 -4.92 -18.83 16.43
C GLN A 122 -6.34 -18.25 16.32
N CYS A 123 -6.53 -16.98 16.70
CA CYS A 123 -7.83 -16.30 16.57
C CYS A 123 -8.25 -16.13 15.09
N LYS A 124 -7.31 -15.78 14.20
CA LYS A 124 -7.57 -15.64 12.76
C LYS A 124 -7.97 -16.97 12.13
N GLN A 125 -7.25 -18.03 12.47
CA GLN A 125 -7.52 -19.39 12.02
C GLN A 125 -8.89 -19.88 12.52
N PHE A 126 -9.25 -19.61 13.78
CA PHE A 126 -10.57 -19.94 14.32
C PHE A 126 -11.70 -19.28 13.52
N ALA A 127 -11.59 -17.98 13.21
CA ALA A 127 -12.60 -17.27 12.43
C ALA A 127 -12.75 -17.86 11.01
N LYS A 128 -11.64 -18.24 10.37
CA LYS A 128 -11.64 -18.93 9.08
C LYS A 128 -12.32 -20.31 9.17
N GLU A 129 -11.94 -21.12 10.16
CA GLU A 129 -12.52 -22.46 10.35
C GLU A 129 -14.02 -22.42 10.65
N LEU A 130 -14.49 -21.40 11.39
CA LEU A 130 -15.91 -21.19 11.63
C LEU A 130 -16.67 -20.85 10.34
N LEU A 131 -16.08 -20.04 9.46
CA LEU A 131 -16.65 -19.74 8.15
C LEU A 131 -16.65 -20.98 7.22
N ASP A 132 -15.72 -21.92 7.41
CA ASP A 132 -15.61 -23.13 6.59
C ASP A 132 -16.79 -24.07 6.85
N GLN A 133 -17.45 -23.94 8.00
CA GLN A 133 -18.65 -24.71 8.35
C GLN A 133 -19.93 -24.26 7.64
N THR A 134 -19.91 -23.16 6.89
CA THR A 134 -21.07 -22.69 6.11
C THR A 134 -21.39 -23.66 4.97
N ARG A 135 -22.65 -24.13 4.91
CA ARG A 135 -23.06 -25.17 3.95
C ARG A 135 -23.81 -24.63 2.75
N SER A 136 -24.47 -23.49 2.91
CA SER A 136 -25.27 -22.86 1.86
C SER A 136 -24.77 -21.45 1.54
N THR A 137 -24.99 -20.99 0.29
CA THR A 137 -24.68 -19.61 -0.10
C THR A 137 -25.49 -18.60 0.71
N ARG A 138 -26.72 -18.97 1.11
CA ARG A 138 -27.59 -18.14 1.93
C ARG A 138 -27.03 -17.92 3.34
N GLU A 139 -26.54 -18.97 4.00
CA GLU A 139 -25.85 -18.84 5.30
C GLU A 139 -24.63 -17.92 5.18
N LEU A 140 -23.83 -18.12 4.12
CA LEU A 140 -22.65 -17.30 3.86
C LEU A 140 -23.01 -15.82 3.62
N GLU A 141 -24.06 -15.55 2.84
CA GLU A 141 -24.56 -14.19 2.61
C GLU A 141 -25.07 -13.53 3.88
N ILE A 142 -25.76 -14.27 4.76
CA ILE A 142 -26.21 -13.75 6.06
C ILE A 142 -25.01 -13.35 6.91
N VAL A 143 -24.00 -14.21 7.03
CA VAL A 143 -22.79 -13.92 7.82
C VAL A 143 -22.03 -12.71 7.27
N LEU A 144 -21.84 -12.64 5.96
CA LEU A 144 -21.04 -11.58 5.33
C LEU A 144 -21.75 -10.22 5.24
N ASN A 145 -23.09 -10.20 5.26
CA ASN A 145 -23.89 -8.98 5.24
C ASN A 145 -24.39 -8.55 6.63
N TYR A 146 -24.11 -9.33 7.69
CA TYR A 146 -24.57 -8.99 9.02
C TYR A 146 -24.01 -7.63 9.50
N LYS A 147 -24.90 -6.82 10.06
CA LYS A 147 -24.66 -5.51 10.67
C LYS A 147 -25.29 -5.49 12.07
N GLU A 148 -24.60 -4.93 13.06
CA GLU A 148 -25.22 -4.63 14.35
C GLU A 148 -26.18 -3.44 14.19
N GLU A 149 -27.42 -3.56 14.66
CA GLU A 149 -28.53 -2.59 14.45
C GLU A 149 -28.30 -1.18 15.04
N SER A 150 -27.09 -0.82 15.47
CA SER A 150 -26.80 0.40 16.22
C SER A 150 -26.60 1.68 15.39
N ASP A 151 -26.48 1.61 14.05
CA ASP A 151 -26.38 2.79 13.18
C ASP A 151 -27.68 3.03 12.39
N GLY A 152 -28.54 3.91 12.91
CA GLY A 152 -29.90 4.21 12.44
C GLY A 152 -30.02 4.96 11.11
N ALA A 153 -29.37 4.48 10.04
CA ALA A 153 -29.62 4.96 8.69
C ALA A 153 -30.50 3.95 7.92
N PRO A 154 -31.69 4.36 7.40
CA PRO A 154 -32.47 3.51 6.52
C PRO A 154 -31.77 3.40 5.16
N GLU A 155 -31.07 2.28 4.93
CA GLU A 155 -30.38 2.03 3.67
C GLU A 155 -31.26 1.30 2.65
N ALA A 156 -30.98 1.54 1.37
CA ALA A 156 -31.75 1.03 0.24
C ALA A 156 -31.71 -0.51 0.17
N PRO A 157 -32.84 -1.18 -0.12
CA PRO A 157 -33.01 -2.63 0.02
C PRO A 157 -32.20 -3.51 -0.95
N ASP A 158 -31.44 -2.93 -1.89
CA ASP A 158 -30.78 -3.66 -2.98
C ASP A 158 -29.24 -3.61 -2.93
N ALA A 159 -28.64 -2.99 -1.91
CA ALA A 159 -27.19 -2.89 -1.82
C ALA A 159 -26.61 -4.08 -1.03
N PHE A 160 -25.91 -4.99 -1.71
CA PHE A 160 -25.02 -5.96 -1.07
C PHE A 160 -23.89 -5.20 -0.36
N ASN A 161 -24.14 -4.72 0.85
CA ASN A 161 -23.20 -3.85 1.56
C ASN A 161 -22.02 -4.61 2.20
N LEU A 162 -22.05 -5.96 2.21
CA LEU A 162 -20.94 -6.85 2.61
C LEU A 162 -20.21 -6.32 3.85
N GLU A 163 -20.97 -5.87 4.85
CA GLU A 163 -20.43 -5.03 5.92
C GLU A 163 -19.47 -5.81 6.82
N ARG A 164 -19.81 -7.05 7.16
CA ARG A 164 -18.92 -7.94 7.93
C ARG A 164 -17.62 -8.20 7.16
N LEU A 165 -17.67 -8.27 5.84
CA LEU A 165 -16.46 -8.40 5.01
C LEU A 165 -15.63 -7.11 5.03
N LYS A 166 -16.26 -5.92 4.95
CA LYS A 166 -15.55 -4.63 5.11
C LYS A 166 -14.87 -4.57 6.48
N LEU A 167 -15.55 -5.03 7.52
CA LEU A 167 -14.99 -5.10 8.87
C LEU A 167 -13.80 -6.08 8.95
N ALA A 168 -13.91 -7.27 8.34
CA ALA A 168 -12.82 -8.23 8.26
C ALA A 168 -11.59 -7.65 7.54
N ILE A 169 -11.82 -6.85 6.49
CA ILE A 169 -10.76 -6.12 5.77
C ILE A 169 -10.11 -5.07 6.67
N LYS A 170 -10.90 -4.32 7.46
CA LYS A 170 -10.41 -3.32 8.43
C LYS A 170 -9.52 -3.95 9.50
N TYR A 171 -9.92 -5.10 10.05
CA TYR A 171 -9.13 -5.87 11.02
C TYR A 171 -8.03 -6.74 10.38
N HIS A 172 -7.71 -6.54 9.09
CA HIS A 172 -6.67 -7.27 8.37
C HIS A 172 -6.77 -8.82 8.46
N GLN A 173 -7.99 -9.35 8.41
CA GLN A 173 -8.28 -10.79 8.49
C GLN A 173 -8.05 -11.49 7.15
N LYS A 174 -6.78 -11.65 6.77
CA LYS A 174 -6.39 -12.10 5.42
C LYS A 174 -6.92 -13.50 5.07
N GLU A 175 -6.86 -14.43 6.02
CA GLU A 175 -7.25 -15.83 5.81
C GLU A 175 -8.75 -16.02 5.68
N PHE A 176 -9.52 -15.35 6.53
CA PHE A 176 -10.98 -15.31 6.48
C PHE A 176 -11.47 -14.81 5.10
N VAL A 177 -10.86 -13.73 4.60
CA VAL A 177 -11.20 -13.18 3.28
C VAL A 177 -10.76 -14.13 2.15
N ALA A 178 -9.57 -14.73 2.25
CA ALA A 178 -9.01 -15.60 1.22
C ALA A 178 -9.71 -16.98 1.09
N GLN A 179 -10.66 -17.25 1.97
CA GLN A 179 -11.36 -18.51 2.05
C GLN A 179 -12.11 -18.87 0.75
N PRO A 180 -12.11 -20.15 0.32
CA PRO A 180 -12.67 -20.54 -0.98
C PRO A 180 -14.15 -20.15 -1.16
N ASN A 181 -14.98 -20.39 -0.14
CA ASN A 181 -16.42 -20.09 -0.17
C ASN A 181 -16.67 -18.59 -0.31
N CYS A 182 -15.97 -17.77 0.48
CA CYS A 182 -16.03 -16.30 0.41
C CYS A 182 -15.60 -15.79 -0.98
N GLN A 183 -14.47 -16.30 -1.50
CA GLN A 183 -13.96 -15.92 -2.82
C GLN A 183 -14.87 -16.36 -3.97
N GLN A 184 -15.61 -17.46 -3.82
CA GLN A 184 -16.60 -17.90 -4.79
C GLN A 184 -17.78 -16.93 -4.85
N LEU A 185 -18.33 -16.52 -3.69
CA LEU A 185 -19.41 -15.53 -3.61
C LEU A 185 -18.97 -14.18 -4.19
N LEU A 186 -17.79 -13.70 -3.80
CA LEU A 186 -17.24 -12.44 -4.33
C LEU A 186 -17.07 -12.48 -5.85
N ALA A 187 -16.66 -13.62 -6.40
CA ALA A 187 -16.52 -13.76 -7.84
C ALA A 187 -17.88 -13.85 -8.56
N SER A 188 -18.93 -14.43 -7.95
CA SER A 188 -20.26 -14.40 -8.54
C SER A 188 -20.83 -12.98 -8.58
N LEU A 189 -20.58 -12.18 -7.53
CA LEU A 189 -20.95 -10.76 -7.50
C LEU A 189 -20.13 -9.94 -8.50
N TRP A 190 -18.82 -10.21 -8.61
CA TRP A 190 -17.92 -9.51 -9.53
C TRP A 190 -18.31 -9.72 -11.00
N TYR A 191 -18.57 -10.97 -11.40
CA TYR A 191 -18.92 -11.33 -12.77
C TYR A 191 -20.43 -11.34 -13.06
N ASP A 192 -21.23 -10.66 -12.22
CA ASP A 192 -22.66 -10.54 -12.47
C ASP A 192 -22.93 -9.97 -13.89
N GLY A 193 -23.83 -10.60 -14.64
CA GLY A 193 -24.10 -10.31 -16.05
C GLY A 193 -23.30 -11.11 -17.09
N PHE A 194 -22.28 -11.86 -16.69
CA PHE A 194 -21.50 -12.71 -17.61
C PHE A 194 -21.57 -14.19 -17.20
N PRO A 195 -22.66 -14.90 -17.56
CA PRO A 195 -22.77 -16.31 -17.24
C PRO A 195 -21.61 -17.09 -17.87
N GLY A 196 -20.94 -17.90 -17.06
CA GLY A 196 -19.84 -18.74 -17.51
C GLY A 196 -18.55 -18.01 -17.88
N TRP A 197 -18.33 -16.75 -17.45
CA TRP A 197 -17.10 -16.01 -17.75
C TRP A 197 -15.82 -16.81 -17.49
N ARG A 198 -15.76 -17.54 -16.37
CA ARG A 198 -14.60 -18.40 -16.02
C ARG A 198 -14.27 -19.44 -17.09
N ARG A 199 -15.28 -20.04 -17.72
CA ARG A 199 -15.14 -21.14 -18.71
C ARG A 199 -14.65 -20.68 -20.08
N ARG A 200 -14.70 -19.38 -20.38
CA ARG A 200 -14.30 -18.85 -21.70
C ARG A 200 -12.78 -18.93 -21.89
N HIS A 201 -12.38 -19.18 -23.13
CA HIS A 201 -10.97 -19.14 -23.55
C HIS A 201 -10.37 -17.74 -23.34
N TRP A 202 -9.07 -17.67 -23.06
CA TRP A 202 -8.39 -16.42 -22.73
C TRP A 202 -8.47 -15.38 -23.87
N ALA A 203 -8.40 -15.82 -25.13
CA ALA A 203 -8.50 -14.93 -26.29
C ALA A 203 -9.89 -14.27 -26.40
N VAL A 204 -10.96 -15.03 -26.13
CA VAL A 204 -12.33 -14.49 -26.11
C VAL A 204 -12.46 -13.45 -25.01
N LYS A 205 -11.93 -13.74 -23.81
CA LYS A 205 -11.90 -12.78 -22.70
C LYS A 205 -11.18 -11.49 -23.11
N LEU A 206 -10.00 -11.59 -23.71
CA LEU A 206 -9.22 -10.45 -24.18
C LEU A 206 -10.00 -9.60 -25.20
N VAL A 207 -10.59 -10.21 -26.23
CA VAL A 207 -11.38 -9.51 -27.24
C VAL A 207 -12.61 -8.84 -26.61
N THR A 208 -13.32 -9.52 -25.71
CA THR A 208 -14.47 -8.91 -25.01
C THR A 208 -14.04 -7.76 -24.09
N CYS A 209 -12.92 -7.86 -23.38
CA CYS A 209 -12.41 -6.77 -22.56
C CYS A 209 -11.95 -5.59 -23.43
N ALA A 210 -11.28 -5.84 -24.55
CA ALA A 210 -10.83 -4.80 -25.48
C ALA A 210 -12.02 -4.07 -26.13
N THR A 211 -13.05 -4.78 -26.55
CA THR A 211 -14.27 -4.18 -27.12
C THR A 211 -15.04 -3.36 -26.09
N LEU A 212 -15.22 -3.87 -24.87
CA LEU A 212 -15.83 -3.10 -23.77
C LEU A 212 -14.98 -1.86 -23.42
N GLY A 213 -13.66 -2.03 -23.39
CA GLY A 213 -12.70 -0.96 -23.17
C GLY A 213 -12.81 0.13 -24.22
N LEU A 214 -12.86 -0.19 -25.52
CA LEU A 214 -13.01 0.80 -26.59
C LEU A 214 -14.35 1.55 -26.56
N LEU A 215 -15.41 0.88 -26.07
CA LEU A 215 -16.76 1.46 -25.96
C LEU A 215 -16.98 2.25 -24.66
N PHE A 216 -15.96 2.41 -23.81
CA PHE A 216 -16.08 3.15 -22.55
C PHE A 216 -16.63 4.59 -22.67
N PRO A 217 -16.31 5.43 -23.69
CA PRO A 217 -16.84 6.79 -23.74
C PRO A 217 -18.34 6.78 -24.03
N LEU A 218 -18.81 5.85 -24.88
CA LEU A 218 -20.23 5.69 -25.20
C LEU A 218 -21.03 5.28 -23.97
N PHE A 219 -20.54 4.31 -23.18
CA PHE A 219 -21.19 3.90 -21.94
C PHE A 219 -21.26 5.03 -20.92
N SER A 220 -20.18 5.81 -20.78
CA SER A 220 -20.11 6.93 -19.84
C SER A 220 -21.08 8.06 -20.21
N VAL A 221 -21.16 8.43 -21.50
CA VAL A 221 -22.11 9.44 -22.00
C VAL A 221 -23.57 8.96 -21.85
N CYS A 222 -23.86 7.69 -22.17
CA CYS A 222 -25.20 7.13 -21.97
C CYS A 222 -25.64 7.16 -20.50
N TYR A 223 -24.72 6.91 -19.57
CA TYR A 223 -25.00 6.99 -18.13
C TYR A 223 -25.31 8.42 -17.68
N LEU A 224 -24.59 9.42 -18.20
CA LEU A 224 -24.82 10.84 -17.91
C LEU A 224 -26.17 11.33 -18.44
N LEU A 225 -26.52 10.96 -19.68
CA LEU A 225 -27.76 11.42 -20.32
C LEU A 225 -29.00 10.68 -19.82
N ALA A 226 -28.89 9.36 -19.58
CA ALA A 226 -30.01 8.51 -19.22
C ALA A 226 -29.61 7.46 -18.16
N PRO A 227 -29.56 7.83 -16.86
CA PRO A 227 -29.10 6.95 -15.78
C PRO A 227 -30.03 5.75 -15.49
N ARG A 228 -31.25 5.74 -16.04
CA ARG A 228 -32.22 4.63 -15.96
C ARG A 228 -32.20 3.73 -17.21
N SER A 229 -31.32 3.96 -18.17
CA SER A 229 -31.22 3.13 -19.38
C SER A 229 -30.63 1.74 -19.07
N ARG A 230 -30.90 0.76 -19.95
CA ARG A 230 -30.29 -0.59 -19.84
C ARG A 230 -28.76 -0.55 -19.87
N MET A 231 -28.18 0.37 -20.65
CA MET A 231 -26.73 0.58 -20.73
C MET A 231 -26.16 1.17 -19.43
N ALA A 232 -26.90 2.10 -18.79
CA ALA A 232 -26.50 2.65 -17.50
C ALA A 232 -26.52 1.58 -16.40
N PHE A 233 -27.52 0.69 -16.39
CA PHE A 233 -27.55 -0.44 -15.45
C PHE A 233 -26.38 -1.42 -15.71
N PHE A 234 -26.02 -1.63 -16.98
CA PHE A 234 -24.86 -2.44 -17.34
C PHE A 234 -23.53 -1.84 -16.83
N LEU A 235 -23.35 -0.52 -16.89
CA LEU A 235 -22.17 0.18 -16.35
C LEU A 235 -22.07 0.11 -14.82
N ARG A 236 -23.19 -0.07 -14.09
CA ARG A 236 -23.17 -0.23 -12.63
C ARG A 236 -22.56 -1.56 -12.18
N LYS A 237 -22.41 -2.53 -13.09
CA LYS A 237 -21.79 -3.82 -12.77
C LYS A 237 -20.29 -3.63 -12.50
N PRO A 238 -19.76 -4.23 -11.42
CA PRO A 238 -18.43 -3.91 -10.90
C PRO A 238 -17.30 -4.27 -11.88
N PHE A 239 -17.40 -5.42 -12.56
CA PHE A 239 -16.44 -5.79 -13.58
C PHE A 239 -16.41 -4.82 -14.76
N ILE A 240 -17.56 -4.28 -15.18
CA ILE A 240 -17.62 -3.28 -16.25
C ILE A 240 -17.05 -1.94 -15.79
N LYS A 241 -17.35 -1.49 -14.57
CA LYS A 241 -16.73 -0.30 -13.97
C LYS A 241 -15.20 -0.42 -14.03
N PHE A 242 -14.65 -1.55 -13.57
CA PHE A 242 -13.21 -1.79 -13.59
C PHE A 242 -12.61 -1.68 -14.99
N ILE A 243 -13.22 -2.32 -16.00
CA ILE A 243 -12.73 -2.25 -17.40
C ILE A 243 -12.81 -0.81 -17.93
N CYS A 244 -13.88 -0.07 -17.64
CA CYS A 244 -14.02 1.31 -18.11
C CYS A 244 -13.04 2.28 -17.45
N HIS A 245 -12.80 2.13 -16.13
CA HIS A 245 -11.79 2.92 -15.40
C HIS A 245 -10.38 2.61 -15.88
N THR A 246 -10.04 1.34 -16.08
CA THR A 246 -8.74 0.93 -16.62
C THR A 246 -8.54 1.37 -18.07
N ALA A 247 -9.55 1.24 -18.94
CA ALA A 247 -9.50 1.71 -20.31
C ALA A 247 -9.30 3.23 -20.37
N SER A 248 -10.03 4.00 -19.55
CA SER A 248 -9.82 5.44 -19.42
C SER A 248 -8.39 5.78 -19.00
N TYR A 249 -7.84 5.08 -18.00
CA TYR A 249 -6.47 5.31 -17.55
C TYR A 249 -5.44 4.98 -18.65
N LEU A 250 -5.66 3.91 -19.42
CA LEU A 250 -4.84 3.59 -20.58
C LEU A 250 -4.94 4.67 -21.68
N THR A 251 -6.12 5.25 -21.91
CA THR A 251 -6.24 6.39 -22.85
C THR A 251 -5.51 7.63 -22.34
N PHE A 252 -5.52 7.90 -21.03
CA PHE A 252 -4.73 8.97 -20.44
C PHE A 252 -3.23 8.76 -20.67
N LEU A 253 -2.71 7.57 -20.42
CA LEU A 253 -1.30 7.25 -20.69
C LEU A 253 -0.96 7.34 -22.19
N PHE A 254 -1.88 6.90 -23.06
CA PHE A 254 -1.70 7.05 -24.50
C PHE A 254 -1.64 8.52 -24.92
N LEU A 255 -2.47 9.39 -24.35
CA LEU A 255 -2.40 10.84 -24.58
C LEU A 255 -1.08 11.45 -24.06
N LEU A 256 -0.56 10.98 -22.92
CA LEU A 256 0.76 11.40 -22.42
C LEU A 256 1.90 10.96 -23.36
N LEU A 257 1.82 9.75 -23.92
CA LEU A 257 2.77 9.29 -24.93
C LEU A 257 2.70 10.15 -26.21
N LEU A 258 1.50 10.50 -26.66
CA LEU A 258 1.31 11.41 -27.79
C LEU A 258 1.83 12.83 -27.50
N ALA A 259 1.66 13.33 -26.27
CA ALA A 259 2.23 14.60 -25.84
C ALA A 259 3.76 14.58 -25.89
N SER A 260 4.38 13.47 -25.50
CA SER A 260 5.83 13.25 -25.57
C SER A 260 6.36 13.19 -27.01
N GLN A 261 5.60 12.59 -27.93
CA GLN A 261 5.98 12.52 -29.35
C GLN A 261 5.93 13.87 -30.09
N GLN A 262 5.54 14.96 -29.41
CA GLN A 262 5.54 16.33 -29.94
C GLN A 262 4.85 16.49 -31.31
N ILE A 263 3.84 15.65 -31.60
CA ILE A 263 3.12 15.68 -32.89
C ILE A 263 2.40 17.03 -33.10
N ALA A 264 2.09 17.75 -32.03
CA ALA A 264 1.60 19.13 -32.04
C ALA A 264 2.73 20.10 -31.62
N ARG A 265 3.63 20.46 -32.54
CA ARG A 265 4.77 21.34 -32.26
C ARG A 265 4.31 22.77 -31.94
N THR A 266 4.59 23.24 -30.73
CA THR A 266 4.85 24.66 -30.45
C THR A 266 6.33 24.95 -30.68
N ASP A 267 6.66 26.15 -31.16
CA ASP A 267 8.06 26.54 -31.41
C ASP A 267 8.90 26.33 -30.13
N PRO A 268 10.01 25.55 -30.18
CA PRO A 268 10.81 25.21 -29.00
C PRO A 268 11.51 26.42 -28.37
N ASN A 269 11.54 27.54 -29.09
CA ASN A 269 12.14 28.80 -28.67
C ASN A 269 11.13 29.75 -28.02
N MET A 270 9.83 29.45 -28.02
CA MET A 270 8.85 30.27 -27.30
C MET A 270 8.94 30.04 -25.80
N GLN A 271 9.13 31.13 -25.05
CA GLN A 271 9.01 31.10 -23.59
C GLN A 271 7.53 31.18 -23.21
N GLY A 272 7.06 30.24 -22.38
CA GLY A 272 5.67 30.19 -21.94
C GLY A 272 4.65 29.93 -23.08
N PRO A 273 4.81 28.87 -23.90
CA PRO A 273 3.88 28.60 -24.99
C PRO A 273 2.47 28.36 -24.46
N SER A 274 1.46 28.73 -25.25
CA SER A 274 0.07 28.39 -24.96
C SER A 274 -0.10 26.86 -24.89
N PRO A 275 -0.97 26.33 -24.00
CA PRO A 275 -1.17 24.90 -23.88
C PRO A 275 -1.59 24.28 -25.22
N THR A 276 -0.94 23.18 -25.60
CA THR A 276 -1.26 22.46 -26.84
C THR A 276 -2.63 21.81 -26.75
N LEU A 277 -3.21 21.44 -27.90
CA LEU A 277 -4.49 20.73 -27.94
C LEU A 277 -4.45 19.42 -27.11
N VAL A 278 -3.31 18.71 -27.13
CA VAL A 278 -3.14 17.49 -26.34
C VAL A 278 -3.10 17.80 -24.84
N GLU A 279 -2.45 18.90 -24.42
CA GLU A 279 -2.48 19.34 -23.02
C GLU A 279 -3.88 19.72 -22.55
N TRP A 280 -4.66 20.41 -23.41
CA TRP A 280 -6.07 20.68 -23.15
C TRP A 280 -6.90 19.41 -23.01
N MET A 281 -6.61 18.36 -23.78
CA MET A 281 -7.26 17.05 -23.62
C MET A 281 -6.85 16.35 -22.32
N ILE A 282 -5.61 16.52 -21.84
CA ILE A 282 -5.10 15.89 -20.62
C ILE A 282 -5.66 16.55 -19.35
N LEU A 283 -5.89 17.86 -19.35
CA LEU A 283 -6.34 18.63 -18.18
C LEU A 283 -7.57 18.03 -17.47
N PRO A 284 -8.66 17.65 -18.17
CA PRO A 284 -9.81 16.99 -17.55
C PRO A 284 -9.46 15.73 -16.76
N TRP A 285 -8.53 14.90 -17.25
CA TRP A 285 -8.09 13.72 -16.51
C TRP A 285 -7.37 14.10 -15.22
N ILE A 286 -6.44 15.06 -15.28
CA ILE A 286 -5.69 15.52 -14.09
C ILE A 286 -6.65 16.09 -13.04
N CYS A 287 -7.57 16.99 -13.44
CA CYS A 287 -8.55 17.56 -12.52
C CYS A 287 -9.41 16.47 -11.87
N ARG A 288 -9.80 15.44 -12.62
CA ARG A 288 -10.59 14.34 -12.09
C ARG A 288 -9.79 13.43 -11.15
N LEU A 289 -8.53 13.13 -11.46
CA LEU A 289 -7.65 12.35 -10.59
C LEU A 289 -7.46 13.06 -9.24
N ILE A 290 -7.21 14.38 -9.26
CA ILE A 290 -7.11 15.19 -8.03
C ILE A 290 -8.41 15.14 -7.22
N TRP A 291 -9.57 15.32 -7.88
CA TRP A 291 -10.86 15.25 -7.18
C TRP A 291 -11.15 13.86 -6.60
N ALA A 292 -10.77 12.80 -7.30
CA ALA A 292 -10.94 11.43 -6.82
C ALA A 292 -10.12 11.19 -5.54
N GLU A 293 -8.86 11.64 -5.50
CA GLU A 293 -8.02 11.53 -4.30
C GLU A 293 -8.56 12.36 -3.13
N ILE A 294 -9.03 13.59 -3.38
CA ILE A 294 -9.64 14.44 -2.34
C ILE A 294 -10.85 13.73 -1.72
N LYS A 295 -11.71 13.14 -2.56
CA LYS A 295 -12.87 12.39 -2.07
C LYS A 295 -12.45 11.16 -1.26
N GLN A 296 -11.46 10.40 -1.73
CA GLN A 296 -10.96 9.23 -1.03
C GLN A 296 -10.37 9.57 0.34
N MET A 297 -9.64 10.68 0.44
CA MET A 297 -9.12 11.19 1.72
C MET A 297 -10.24 11.62 2.68
N TRP A 298 -11.34 12.18 2.17
CA TRP A 298 -12.48 12.59 2.99
C TRP A 298 -13.28 11.38 3.52
N ASP A 299 -13.53 10.39 2.66
CA ASP A 299 -14.34 9.23 3.02
C ASP A 299 -13.61 8.24 3.96
N GLY A 300 -12.29 8.03 3.78
CA GLY A 300 -11.50 7.06 4.56
C GLY A 300 -10.65 7.64 5.70
N GLY A 301 -10.44 8.95 5.74
CA GLY A 301 -9.56 9.60 6.70
C GLY A 301 -8.06 9.49 6.37
N PHE A 302 -7.27 10.42 6.91
CA PHE A 302 -5.85 10.58 6.55
C PHE A 302 -4.97 9.41 6.99
N SER A 303 -5.24 8.82 8.16
CA SER A 303 -4.42 7.73 8.70
C SER A 303 -4.48 6.49 7.80
N GLU A 304 -5.68 6.04 7.43
CA GLU A 304 -5.85 4.87 6.56
C GLU A 304 -5.29 5.13 5.16
N TYR A 305 -5.42 6.37 4.65
CA TYR A 305 -4.89 6.77 3.36
C TYR A 305 -3.36 6.59 3.25
N VAL A 306 -2.60 7.07 4.24
CA VAL A 306 -1.12 7.05 4.21
C VAL A 306 -0.54 5.63 4.34
N HIS A 307 -1.30 4.69 4.91
CA HIS A 307 -0.86 3.30 5.03
C HIS A 307 -0.78 2.55 3.69
N ASP A 308 -1.47 3.05 2.65
CA ASP A 308 -1.37 2.47 1.31
C ASP A 308 -0.32 3.23 0.47
N TRP A 309 0.78 2.53 0.15
CA TRP A 309 1.87 3.06 -0.69
C TRP A 309 1.40 3.50 -2.07
N TRP A 310 0.35 2.89 -2.60
CA TRP A 310 -0.26 3.26 -3.87
C TRP A 310 -0.95 4.63 -3.79
N ASN A 311 -1.62 4.92 -2.68
CA ASN A 311 -2.25 6.23 -2.44
C ASN A 311 -1.19 7.33 -2.23
N LEU A 312 -0.09 7.01 -1.55
CA LEU A 312 1.04 7.93 -1.42
C LEU A 312 1.67 8.27 -2.77
N MET A 313 1.85 7.28 -3.64
CA MET A 313 2.35 7.50 -5.00
C MET A 313 1.40 8.36 -5.83
N ASP A 314 0.08 8.15 -5.73
CA ASP A 314 -0.92 8.96 -6.43
C ASP A 314 -0.93 10.41 -5.93
N PHE A 315 -0.76 10.62 -4.63
CA PHE A 315 -0.61 11.96 -4.05
C PHE A 315 0.64 12.68 -4.60
N VAL A 316 1.79 12.00 -4.65
CA VAL A 316 3.02 12.55 -5.24
C VAL A 316 2.83 12.84 -6.73
N MET A 317 2.23 11.93 -7.49
CA MET A 317 1.93 12.15 -8.91
C MET A 317 1.03 13.38 -9.13
N ASN A 318 -0.08 13.49 -8.38
CA ASN A 318 -1.04 14.57 -8.52
C ASN A 318 -0.46 15.93 -8.09
N SER A 319 0.36 15.96 -7.04
CA SER A 319 1.08 17.17 -6.62
C SER A 319 2.09 17.65 -7.67
N LEU A 320 2.80 16.72 -8.34
CA LEU A 320 3.70 17.06 -9.46
C LEU A 320 2.92 17.61 -10.66
N TYR A 321 1.75 17.05 -10.98
CA TYR A 321 0.89 17.61 -12.03
C TYR A 321 0.38 19.02 -11.68
N LEU A 322 -0.03 19.24 -10.43
CA LEU A 322 -0.47 20.56 -9.96
C LEU A 322 0.67 21.59 -10.02
N ALA A 323 1.90 21.20 -9.62
CA ALA A 323 3.09 22.04 -9.74
C ALA A 323 3.45 22.34 -11.21
N THR A 324 3.26 21.38 -12.11
CA THR A 324 3.48 21.58 -13.55
C THR A 324 2.50 22.62 -14.11
N ILE A 325 1.21 22.49 -13.80
CA ILE A 325 0.17 23.40 -14.28
C ILE A 325 0.39 24.81 -13.73
N SER A 326 0.73 24.95 -12.44
CA SER A 326 0.99 26.26 -11.84
C SER A 326 2.22 26.94 -12.45
N LEU A 327 3.32 26.22 -12.68
CA LEU A 327 4.51 26.78 -13.33
C LEU A 327 4.26 27.14 -14.79
N LYS A 328 3.49 26.34 -15.54
CA LYS A 328 3.10 26.68 -16.92
C LYS A 328 2.21 27.92 -16.97
N LEU A 329 1.27 28.06 -16.02
CA LEU A 329 0.43 29.25 -15.91
C LEU A 329 1.27 30.50 -15.61
N VAL A 330 2.21 30.41 -14.65
CA VAL A 330 3.14 31.50 -14.34
C VAL A 330 4.01 31.85 -15.53
N ALA A 331 4.51 30.84 -16.26
CA ALA A 331 5.31 31.05 -17.46
C ALA A 331 4.50 31.78 -18.54
N TYR A 332 3.26 31.37 -18.78
CA TYR A 332 2.36 31.99 -19.76
C TYR A 332 2.00 33.44 -19.42
N LEU A 333 1.77 33.76 -18.14
CA LEU A 333 1.41 35.11 -17.72
C LEU A 333 2.59 36.09 -17.74
N LYS A 334 3.80 35.62 -17.45
CA LYS A 334 4.98 36.48 -17.26
C LYS A 334 5.89 36.56 -18.48
N TYR A 335 5.94 35.51 -19.30
CA TYR A 335 6.85 35.43 -20.44
C TYR A 335 6.05 35.30 -21.73
N SER A 336 6.31 36.20 -22.69
CA SER A 336 5.65 36.24 -24.00
C SER A 336 6.64 36.35 -25.17
N GLY A 337 7.94 36.18 -24.90
CA GLY A 337 9.02 36.34 -25.88
C GLY A 337 9.49 35.03 -26.49
N SER A 338 9.98 35.08 -27.74
CA SER A 338 10.74 34.00 -28.37
C SER A 338 12.24 34.23 -28.16
N LYS A 339 12.91 33.31 -27.48
CA LYS A 339 14.37 33.29 -27.26
C LYS A 339 14.89 31.89 -27.51
N ALA A 340 16.05 31.77 -28.15
CA ALA A 340 16.68 30.47 -28.36
C ALA A 340 16.84 29.73 -27.01
N ARG A 341 16.44 28.45 -26.97
CA ARG A 341 16.39 27.64 -25.74
C ARG A 341 17.73 27.56 -25.00
N GLU A 342 18.85 27.64 -25.73
CA GLU A 342 20.21 27.62 -25.18
C GLU A 342 20.52 28.85 -24.31
N GLN A 343 19.84 29.97 -24.54
CA GLN A 343 20.04 31.23 -23.81
C GLN A 343 19.12 31.35 -22.59
N TRP A 344 18.32 30.32 -22.29
CA TRP A 344 17.42 30.34 -21.14
C TRP A 344 18.21 30.14 -19.85
N GLU A 345 17.78 30.83 -18.80
CA GLU A 345 18.32 30.59 -17.46
C GLU A 345 17.99 29.16 -17.00
N MET A 346 18.91 28.54 -16.27
CA MET A 346 18.77 27.14 -15.80
C MET A 346 17.49 26.89 -15.00
N TRP A 347 17.04 27.88 -14.22
CA TRP A 347 15.84 27.80 -13.38
C TRP A 347 14.58 28.38 -14.04
N HIS A 348 14.57 28.51 -15.36
CA HIS A 348 13.41 29.04 -16.08
C HIS A 348 12.16 28.18 -15.80
N PRO A 349 10.99 28.78 -15.47
CA PRO A 349 9.81 28.05 -15.00
C PRO A 349 9.30 27.01 -16.01
N THR A 350 9.44 27.27 -17.31
CA THR A 350 9.08 26.30 -18.37
C THR A 350 9.95 25.04 -18.32
N LEU A 351 11.27 25.15 -18.06
CA LEU A 351 12.17 23.99 -17.97
C LEU A 351 11.86 23.15 -16.74
N VAL A 352 11.60 23.81 -15.61
CA VAL A 352 11.20 23.13 -14.37
C VAL A 352 9.85 22.44 -14.56
N ALA A 353 8.88 23.09 -15.21
CA ALA A 353 7.58 22.48 -15.52
C ALA A 353 7.71 21.25 -16.42
N GLU A 354 8.53 21.31 -17.48
CA GLU A 354 8.78 20.15 -18.36
C GLU A 354 9.45 18.99 -17.60
N ALA A 355 10.40 19.28 -16.70
CA ALA A 355 11.05 18.27 -15.88
C ALA A 355 10.07 17.61 -14.89
N LEU A 356 9.26 18.40 -14.18
CA LEU A 356 8.24 17.89 -13.26
C LEU A 356 7.17 17.09 -14.00
N PHE A 357 6.77 17.52 -15.20
CA PHE A 357 5.84 16.78 -16.05
C PHE A 357 6.40 15.41 -16.45
N ALA A 358 7.68 15.34 -16.83
CA ALA A 358 8.33 14.08 -17.16
C ALA A 358 8.38 13.13 -15.95
N ILE A 359 8.70 13.63 -14.76
CA ILE A 359 8.69 12.83 -13.52
C ILE A 359 7.27 12.35 -13.19
N ALA A 360 6.26 13.22 -13.32
CA ALA A 360 4.86 12.85 -13.12
C ALA A 360 4.43 11.74 -14.10
N ASN A 361 4.88 11.81 -15.36
CA ASN A 361 4.59 10.79 -16.37
C ASN A 361 5.20 9.42 -16.00
N ILE A 362 6.39 9.39 -15.41
CA ILE A 362 6.99 8.15 -14.89
C ILE A 362 6.06 7.53 -13.83
N PHE A 363 5.68 8.30 -12.80
CA PHE A 363 4.76 7.81 -11.76
C PHE A 363 3.41 7.36 -12.32
N SER A 364 2.85 8.10 -13.29
CA SER A 364 1.61 7.71 -13.95
C SER A 364 1.73 6.36 -14.67
N SER A 365 2.85 6.09 -15.35
CA SER A 365 3.06 4.81 -16.02
C SER A 365 3.26 3.66 -15.02
N LEU A 366 3.99 3.91 -13.92
CA LEU A 366 4.21 2.94 -12.85
C LEU A 366 2.91 2.55 -12.13
N ARG A 367 1.91 3.43 -12.11
CA ARG A 367 0.57 3.12 -11.55
C ARG A 367 -0.09 1.91 -12.20
N LEU A 368 0.21 1.57 -13.45
CA LEU A 368 -0.33 0.37 -14.10
C LEU A 368 0.03 -0.93 -13.36
N ILE A 369 1.14 -0.95 -12.62
CA ILE A 369 1.55 -2.11 -11.82
C ILE A 369 0.49 -2.46 -10.78
N SER A 370 -0.22 -1.48 -10.21
CA SER A 370 -1.30 -1.73 -9.24
C SER A 370 -2.44 -2.57 -9.81
N LEU A 371 -2.69 -2.50 -11.13
CA LEU A 371 -3.74 -3.26 -11.82
C LEU A 371 -3.38 -4.74 -11.98
N PHE A 372 -2.10 -5.12 -11.83
CA PHE A 372 -1.67 -6.51 -11.91
C PHE A 372 -2.27 -7.37 -10.79
N THR A 373 -2.68 -6.77 -9.67
CA THR A 373 -3.42 -7.44 -8.58
C THR A 373 -4.71 -8.12 -9.07
N ALA A 374 -5.34 -7.63 -10.14
CA ALA A 374 -6.55 -8.22 -10.71
C ALA A 374 -6.26 -9.53 -11.48
N ASN A 375 -5.02 -9.72 -11.97
CA ASN A 375 -4.63 -10.90 -12.74
C ASN A 375 -4.15 -12.04 -11.81
N SER A 376 -4.55 -13.27 -12.10
CA SER A 376 -4.17 -14.45 -11.32
C SER A 376 -2.71 -14.82 -11.42
N HIS A 377 -2.02 -14.48 -12.50
CA HIS A 377 -0.60 -14.82 -12.68
C HIS A 377 0.34 -13.71 -12.20
N LEU A 378 0.04 -12.45 -12.50
CA LEU A 378 0.90 -11.32 -12.15
C LEU A 378 0.67 -10.81 -10.72
N GLY A 379 -0.52 -11.04 -10.15
CA GLY A 379 -0.90 -10.53 -8.83
C GLY A 379 -0.02 -11.05 -7.70
N PRO A 380 0.14 -12.38 -7.50
CA PRO A 380 1.02 -12.91 -6.47
C PRO A 380 2.47 -12.43 -6.61
N LEU A 381 2.97 -12.34 -7.84
CA LEU A 381 4.32 -11.83 -8.13
C LEU A 381 4.46 -10.37 -7.70
N GLN A 382 3.50 -9.51 -8.02
CA GLN A 382 3.51 -8.11 -7.61
C GLN A 382 3.49 -7.96 -6.07
N ILE A 383 2.65 -8.71 -5.36
CA ILE A 383 2.55 -8.63 -3.90
C ILE A 383 3.85 -9.09 -3.24
N SER A 384 4.45 -10.17 -3.73
CA SER A 384 5.76 -10.63 -3.23
C SER A 384 6.85 -9.58 -3.44
N LEU A 385 6.90 -8.92 -4.61
CA LEU A 385 7.84 -7.84 -4.90
C LEU A 385 7.65 -6.63 -3.99
N GLY A 386 6.41 -6.22 -3.74
CA GLY A 386 6.11 -5.09 -2.85
C GLY A 386 6.57 -5.32 -1.41
N ARG A 387 6.59 -6.58 -0.94
CA ARG A 387 7.04 -6.92 0.42
C ARG A 387 8.54 -6.99 0.55
N MET A 388 9.20 -7.54 -0.47
CA MET A 388 10.66 -7.52 -0.54
C MET A 388 11.21 -6.08 -0.55
N LEU A 389 10.44 -5.11 -1.06
CA LEU A 389 10.85 -3.70 -1.08
C LEU A 389 11.14 -3.13 0.32
N LEU A 390 10.37 -3.52 1.36
CA LEU A 390 10.64 -3.07 2.74
C LEU A 390 11.96 -3.62 3.28
N ASP A 391 12.31 -4.85 2.92
CA ASP A 391 13.60 -5.43 3.32
C ASP A 391 14.75 -4.78 2.53
N ILE A 392 14.56 -4.53 1.23
CA ILE A 392 15.51 -3.77 0.40
C ILE A 392 15.77 -2.38 1.00
N LEU A 393 14.75 -1.67 1.46
CA LEU A 393 14.92 -0.36 2.09
C LEU A 393 15.77 -0.41 3.38
N LYS A 394 15.66 -1.46 4.20
CA LYS A 394 16.52 -1.64 5.39
C LYS A 394 17.99 -1.81 4.99
N PHE A 395 18.27 -2.59 3.95
CA PHE A 395 19.63 -2.76 3.44
C PHE A 395 20.16 -1.49 2.75
N LEU A 396 19.30 -0.78 2.02
CA LEU A 396 19.64 0.49 1.38
C LEU A 396 20.09 1.52 2.42
N PHE A 397 19.52 1.52 3.62
CA PHE A 397 19.95 2.40 4.71
C PHE A 397 21.42 2.16 5.11
N ILE A 398 21.81 0.89 5.29
CA ILE A 398 23.21 0.52 5.59
C ILE A 398 24.13 0.92 4.43
N TYR A 399 23.69 0.66 3.19
CA TYR A 399 24.42 1.07 1.99
C TYR A 399 24.64 2.59 1.93
N CYS A 400 23.62 3.39 2.23
CA CYS A 400 23.73 4.86 2.27
C CYS A 400 24.73 5.35 3.33
N LEU A 401 24.79 4.71 4.51
CA LEU A 401 25.78 5.04 5.54
C LEU A 401 27.21 4.79 5.07
N VAL A 402 27.46 3.63 4.45
CA VAL A 402 28.76 3.29 3.87
C VAL A 402 29.12 4.28 2.76
N LEU A 403 28.19 4.53 1.83
CA LEU A 403 28.40 5.46 0.72
C LEU A 403 28.75 6.87 1.22
N LEU A 404 28.07 7.37 2.25
CA LEU A 404 28.35 8.69 2.82
C LEU A 404 29.71 8.73 3.54
N ALA A 405 30.09 7.68 4.26
CA ALA A 405 31.40 7.58 4.91
C ALA A 405 32.55 7.63 3.88
N PHE A 406 32.43 6.86 2.79
CA PHE A 406 33.43 6.87 1.71
C PHE A 406 33.42 8.17 0.91
N ALA A 407 32.25 8.74 0.63
CA ALA A 407 32.15 10.03 -0.05
C ALA A 407 32.82 11.15 0.75
N ASN A 408 32.66 11.15 2.09
CA ASN A 408 33.36 12.07 2.98
C ASN A 408 34.89 11.85 2.95
N GLY A 409 35.36 10.61 3.06
CA GLY A 409 36.78 10.28 3.04
C GLY A 409 37.47 10.66 1.72
N LEU A 410 36.83 10.35 0.58
CA LEU A 410 37.34 10.69 -0.75
C LEU A 410 37.29 12.18 -1.02
N ASN A 411 36.20 12.86 -0.62
CA ASN A 411 36.12 14.32 -0.73
C ASN A 411 37.25 14.96 0.08
N GLN A 412 37.48 14.55 1.33
CA GLN A 412 38.54 15.10 2.17
C GLN A 412 39.94 14.93 1.54
N LEU A 413 40.18 13.82 0.85
CA LEU A 413 41.45 13.54 0.19
C LEU A 413 41.63 14.36 -1.10
N TYR A 414 40.58 14.46 -1.92
CA TYR A 414 40.66 15.02 -3.27
C TYR A 414 40.18 16.48 -3.39
N PHE A 415 39.65 17.08 -2.32
CA PHE A 415 39.17 18.46 -2.30
C PHE A 415 40.24 19.48 -2.75
N TYR A 416 41.50 19.28 -2.38
CA TYR A 416 42.60 20.20 -2.73
C TYR A 416 42.98 20.19 -4.23
N TYR A 417 42.59 19.15 -4.97
CA TYR A 417 42.93 18.98 -6.39
C TYR A 417 41.81 19.45 -7.32
N GLU A 418 40.91 20.31 -6.83
CA GLU A 418 39.85 20.88 -7.66
C GLU A 418 40.42 21.79 -8.75
N THR A 419 40.15 21.45 -10.00
CA THR A 419 40.50 22.28 -11.15
C THR A 419 39.31 23.16 -11.56
N SER A 420 39.58 24.42 -11.89
CA SER A 420 38.55 25.35 -12.37
C SER A 420 38.22 25.07 -13.84
N ALA A 421 36.94 25.21 -14.21
CA ALA A 421 36.51 25.14 -15.60
C ALA A 421 37.21 26.28 -16.38
N GLY A 422 38.11 25.93 -17.31
CA GLY A 422 38.86 26.90 -18.11
C GLY A 422 40.39 26.73 -18.17
N GLN A 423 40.98 25.79 -17.42
CA GLN A 423 42.38 25.38 -17.65
C GLN A 423 42.42 24.27 -18.72
N GLY A 424 42.22 24.67 -19.99
CA GLY A 424 42.23 23.80 -21.18
C GLY A 424 41.01 24.02 -22.10
N ASN A 425 40.99 23.38 -23.28
CA ASN A 425 39.89 23.45 -24.27
C ASN A 425 38.55 22.87 -23.76
N ASP A 426 38.50 22.26 -22.57
CA ASP A 426 37.31 21.60 -22.05
C ASP A 426 36.52 22.57 -21.15
N THR A 427 35.42 23.10 -21.68
CA THR A 427 34.48 23.99 -20.97
C THR A 427 33.53 23.25 -20.02
N CYS A 428 33.54 21.91 -20.03
CA CYS A 428 32.65 21.08 -19.24
C CYS A 428 33.33 20.62 -17.95
N LYS A 429 32.67 20.84 -16.79
CA LYS A 429 33.12 20.39 -15.47
C LYS A 429 32.18 19.33 -14.89
N GLY A 430 32.76 18.22 -14.44
CA GLY A 430 32.09 17.15 -13.70
C GLY A 430 32.12 15.79 -14.40
N ILE A 431 31.40 14.85 -13.78
CA ILE A 431 31.42 13.42 -14.14
C ILE A 431 30.59 13.14 -15.42
N ARG A 432 29.68 14.04 -15.78
CA ARG A 432 28.81 13.90 -16.97
C ARG A 432 29.42 14.49 -18.24
N CYS A 433 30.67 14.94 -18.18
CA CYS A 433 31.41 15.41 -19.34
C CYS A 433 31.99 14.23 -20.12
N GLU A 434 32.25 14.43 -21.42
CA GLU A 434 32.87 13.42 -22.28
C GLU A 434 34.19 12.91 -21.70
N LYS A 435 35.03 13.82 -21.22
CA LYS A 435 36.16 13.51 -20.35
C LYS A 435 35.78 13.80 -18.90
N GLN A 436 35.70 12.74 -18.09
CA GLN A 436 35.35 12.86 -16.68
C GLN A 436 36.45 13.63 -15.94
N ASN A 437 36.07 14.74 -15.31
CA ASN A 437 36.98 15.55 -14.50
C ASN A 437 36.33 15.91 -13.15
N ASN A 438 37.16 16.26 -12.17
CA ASN A 438 36.73 16.75 -10.86
C ASN A 438 35.69 15.86 -10.14
N ALA A 439 35.78 14.53 -10.32
CA ALA A 439 34.80 13.57 -9.78
C ALA A 439 34.70 13.59 -8.25
N PHE A 440 35.83 13.76 -7.55
CA PHE A 440 35.91 13.74 -6.08
C PHE A 440 36.13 15.12 -5.45
N SER A 441 35.97 16.19 -6.22
CA SER A 441 36.24 17.58 -5.78
C SER A 441 35.22 18.11 -4.76
N THR A 442 33.98 17.66 -4.84
CA THR A 442 32.90 18.07 -3.95
C THR A 442 32.11 16.86 -3.49
N LEU A 443 31.56 16.93 -2.28
CA LEU A 443 30.76 15.85 -1.71
C LEU A 443 29.62 15.42 -2.64
N CYS A 444 28.93 16.37 -3.28
CA CYS A 444 27.84 16.06 -4.21
C CYS A 444 28.32 15.29 -5.45
N ASN A 445 29.49 15.65 -6.00
CA ASN A 445 30.08 14.92 -7.11
C ASN A 445 30.58 13.53 -6.66
N CYS A 446 31.20 13.42 -5.48
CA CYS A 446 31.55 12.12 -4.89
C CYS A 446 30.32 11.21 -4.83
N LEU A 447 29.21 11.68 -4.25
CA LEU A 447 27.97 10.90 -4.14
C LEU A 447 27.45 10.47 -5.53
N LYS A 448 27.44 11.39 -6.51
CA LYS A 448 27.03 11.12 -7.90
C LYS A 448 27.94 10.12 -8.61
N HIS A 449 29.24 10.09 -8.28
CA HIS A 449 30.21 9.16 -8.87
C HIS A 449 30.11 7.77 -8.23
N LEU A 450 30.01 7.70 -6.89
CA LEU A 450 29.98 6.43 -6.16
C LEU A 450 28.67 5.67 -6.36
N PHE A 451 27.53 6.36 -6.52
CA PHE A 451 26.22 5.72 -6.63
C PHE A 451 26.10 4.78 -7.85
N PRO A 452 26.45 5.18 -9.09
CA PRO A 452 26.37 4.30 -10.27
C PRO A 452 27.56 3.34 -10.39
N SER A 453 28.74 3.70 -9.85
CA SER A 453 29.97 2.88 -10.00
C SER A 453 29.82 1.49 -9.38
N VAL A 454 28.98 1.33 -8.35
CA VAL A 454 28.67 0.02 -7.76
C VAL A 454 27.96 -0.91 -8.74
N SER A 455 27.00 -0.40 -9.53
CA SER A 455 26.26 -1.21 -10.50
C SER A 455 27.13 -1.69 -11.65
N ILE A 456 28.09 -0.86 -12.07
CA ILE A 456 29.04 -1.18 -13.15
C ILE A 456 30.11 -2.18 -12.66
N CYS A 457 30.65 -2.01 -11.45
CA CYS A 457 31.65 -2.93 -10.89
C CYS A 457 31.09 -4.34 -10.63
N VAL A 458 29.82 -4.46 -10.21
CA VAL A 458 29.17 -5.77 -9.99
C VAL A 458 29.01 -6.56 -11.31
N HIS A 459 28.77 -5.89 -12.43
CA HIS A 459 28.63 -6.53 -13.75
C HIS A 459 29.95 -7.03 -14.35
N LEU A 460 31.09 -6.41 -14.03
CA LEU A 460 32.42 -6.81 -14.54
C LEU A 460 33.08 -7.93 -13.73
N CYS A 461 32.57 -8.22 -12.52
CA CYS A 461 33.14 -9.19 -11.59
C CYS A 461 33.08 -10.69 -11.99
N PRO A 462 32.22 -11.18 -12.92
CA PRO A 462 32.28 -12.59 -13.34
C PRO A 462 33.48 -12.89 -14.25
N SER A 463 34.07 -11.87 -14.86
CA SER A 463 35.18 -11.97 -15.82
C SER A 463 36.49 -11.53 -15.15
N GLY A 464 36.99 -12.38 -14.24
CA GLY A 464 38.22 -12.13 -13.46
C GLY A 464 39.48 -11.85 -14.30
N SER A 465 39.49 -12.12 -15.61
CA SER A 465 40.63 -11.87 -16.50
C SER A 465 40.66 -10.47 -17.12
N ILE A 466 39.53 -9.75 -17.21
CA ILE A 466 39.48 -8.42 -17.85
C ILE A 466 39.83 -7.32 -16.84
N CYS A 467 39.69 -7.60 -15.54
CA CYS A 467 39.97 -6.66 -14.46
C CYS A 467 41.46 -6.26 -14.37
N PHE A 468 42.37 -7.10 -14.89
CA PHE A 468 43.82 -6.88 -14.77
C PHE A 468 44.40 -5.94 -15.84
N HIS A 469 43.70 -5.77 -16.98
CA HIS A 469 44.26 -5.05 -18.15
C HIS A 469 43.86 -3.57 -18.27
N LEU A 470 42.89 -3.10 -17.48
CA LEU A 470 42.44 -1.70 -17.49
C LEU A 470 42.89 -0.93 -16.24
N PHE A 471 44.10 -1.22 -15.75
CA PHE A 471 44.67 -0.64 -14.53
C PHE A 471 45.59 0.54 -14.84
N THR A 472 45.02 1.67 -15.26
CA THR A 472 45.74 2.95 -15.39
C THR A 472 45.27 3.97 -14.36
N SER A 473 45.20 3.56 -13.09
CA SER A 473 45.21 4.46 -11.93
C SER A 473 45.39 3.65 -10.62
N VAL A 474 46.61 3.18 -10.38
CA VAL A 474 46.99 2.35 -9.20
C VAL A 474 46.68 3.04 -7.86
N SER A 475 46.56 4.38 -7.81
CA SER A 475 46.21 5.13 -6.60
C SER A 475 44.71 5.13 -6.26
N ILE A 476 43.82 5.13 -7.26
CA ILE A 476 42.36 5.19 -7.05
C ILE A 476 41.81 3.81 -6.63
N CYS A 477 42.38 2.72 -7.18
CA CYS A 477 41.95 1.37 -6.88
C CYS A 477 42.30 0.90 -5.46
N PHE A 478 43.41 1.34 -4.87
CA PHE A 478 43.79 0.93 -3.51
C PHE A 478 42.86 1.55 -2.44
N HIS A 479 42.30 2.74 -2.70
CA HIS A 479 41.36 3.41 -1.79
C HIS A 479 39.88 3.05 -2.02
N LEU A 480 39.48 2.60 -3.22
CA LEU A 480 38.12 2.10 -3.51
C LEU A 480 37.95 0.58 -3.27
N PHE A 481 39.03 -0.20 -3.18
CA PHE A 481 38.96 -1.66 -2.96
C PHE A 481 38.18 -2.06 -1.69
N PRO A 482 38.30 -1.39 -0.54
CA PRO A 482 37.50 -1.71 0.64
C PRO A 482 36.01 -1.40 0.43
N TYR A 483 35.67 -0.32 -0.29
CA TYR A 483 34.29 0.04 -0.63
C TYR A 483 33.65 -1.00 -1.56
N VAL A 484 34.36 -1.36 -2.63
CA VAL A 484 33.90 -2.37 -3.60
C VAL A 484 33.77 -3.73 -2.92
N SER A 485 34.71 -4.13 -2.06
CA SER A 485 34.63 -5.36 -1.26
C SER A 485 33.41 -5.39 -0.34
N ILE A 486 33.13 -4.30 0.41
CA ILE A 486 31.94 -4.19 1.26
C ILE A 486 30.66 -4.28 0.42
N CYS A 487 30.59 -3.59 -0.73
CA CYS A 487 29.44 -3.65 -1.64
C CYS A 487 29.23 -5.05 -2.25
N VAL A 488 30.33 -5.72 -2.61
CA VAL A 488 30.34 -7.09 -3.15
C VAL A 488 29.99 -8.14 -2.10
N HIS A 489 30.17 -7.88 -0.80
CA HIS A 489 29.66 -8.73 0.28
C HIS A 489 28.21 -8.39 0.67
N LEU A 490 27.79 -7.13 0.52
CA LEU A 490 26.39 -6.73 0.71
C LEU A 490 25.47 -7.28 -0.40
N PHE A 491 25.92 -7.38 -1.65
CA PHE A 491 25.06 -7.83 -2.75
C PHE A 491 24.59 -9.30 -2.64
N PRO A 492 25.47 -10.27 -2.34
CA PRO A 492 25.09 -11.66 -2.08
C PRO A 492 24.27 -11.80 -0.80
N SER A 493 24.53 -11.02 0.24
CA SER A 493 23.70 -11.05 1.46
C SER A 493 22.30 -10.48 1.21
N VAL A 494 22.16 -9.39 0.44
CA VAL A 494 20.86 -8.90 -0.05
C VAL A 494 20.18 -9.96 -0.92
N SER A 495 20.92 -10.66 -1.78
CA SER A 495 20.37 -11.74 -2.63
C SER A 495 19.92 -12.96 -1.82
N ILE A 496 20.67 -13.35 -0.79
CA ILE A 496 20.34 -14.47 0.11
C ILE A 496 19.15 -14.10 0.99
N THR A 497 19.14 -12.91 1.59
CA THR A 497 18.02 -12.44 2.42
C THR A 497 16.77 -12.24 1.57
N SER A 498 16.86 -11.67 0.36
CA SER A 498 15.71 -11.57 -0.55
C SER A 498 15.23 -12.95 -1.02
N CYS A 499 16.11 -13.91 -1.25
CA CYS A 499 15.72 -15.28 -1.61
C CYS A 499 15.05 -16.03 -0.45
N ASN A 500 15.54 -15.88 0.78
CA ASN A 500 14.91 -16.45 1.97
C ASN A 500 13.61 -15.74 2.33
N ALA A 501 13.56 -14.41 2.22
CA ALA A 501 12.34 -13.62 2.37
C ALA A 501 11.31 -14.00 1.30
N PHE A 502 11.76 -14.22 0.06
CA PHE A 502 10.89 -14.70 -1.03
C PHE A 502 10.31 -16.07 -0.69
N LYS A 503 11.12 -17.05 -0.27
CA LYS A 503 10.62 -18.38 0.14
C LYS A 503 9.54 -18.28 1.22
N ASN A 504 9.79 -17.54 2.30
CA ASN A 504 8.82 -17.37 3.38
C ASN A 504 7.57 -16.58 2.95
N THR A 505 7.70 -15.68 1.98
CA THR A 505 6.59 -14.87 1.46
C THR A 505 5.72 -15.66 0.48
N VAL A 506 6.30 -16.58 -0.30
CA VAL A 506 5.57 -17.39 -1.29
C VAL A 506 4.51 -18.27 -0.62
N ASP A 507 4.82 -18.86 0.54
CA ASP A 507 3.89 -19.74 1.25
C ASP A 507 2.55 -19.05 1.61
N HIS A 508 2.57 -17.73 1.80
CA HIS A 508 1.39 -16.92 2.10
C HIS A 508 0.98 -15.98 0.95
N ALA A 509 1.70 -15.97 -0.17
CA ALA A 509 1.51 -14.99 -1.25
C ALA A 509 0.11 -15.08 -1.86
N ASP A 510 -0.44 -16.28 -1.99
CA ASP A 510 -1.78 -16.49 -2.55
C ASP A 510 -2.90 -15.93 -1.67
N ILE A 511 -2.80 -16.13 -0.35
CA ILE A 511 -3.75 -15.60 0.64
C ILE A 511 -3.75 -14.08 0.57
N GLU A 512 -2.57 -13.50 0.49
CA GLU A 512 -2.36 -12.07 0.52
C GLU A 512 -2.74 -11.39 -0.78
N TRP A 513 -2.46 -12.05 -1.90
CA TRP A 513 -2.96 -11.64 -3.19
C TRP A 513 -4.48 -11.67 -3.22
N LYS A 514 -5.15 -12.72 -2.74
CA LYS A 514 -6.62 -12.77 -2.65
C LYS A 514 -7.18 -11.67 -1.77
N PHE A 515 -6.52 -11.36 -0.65
CA PHE A 515 -6.90 -10.24 0.22
C PHE A 515 -6.77 -8.89 -0.51
N ALA A 516 -5.63 -8.62 -1.15
CA ALA A 516 -5.41 -7.40 -1.92
C ALA A 516 -6.38 -7.27 -3.11
N ARG A 517 -6.64 -8.37 -3.81
CA ARG A 517 -7.64 -8.45 -4.89
C ARG A 517 -9.04 -8.16 -4.37
N THR A 518 -9.40 -8.66 -3.19
CA THR A 518 -10.71 -8.39 -2.59
C THR A 518 -10.85 -6.92 -2.21
N LYS A 519 -9.80 -6.29 -1.64
CA LYS A 519 -9.78 -4.83 -1.43
C LYS A 519 -10.03 -4.06 -2.73
N LEU A 520 -9.37 -4.46 -3.83
CA LEU A 520 -9.60 -3.87 -5.14
C LEU A 520 -11.04 -4.09 -5.62
N TRP A 521 -11.63 -5.27 -5.45
CA TRP A 521 -13.00 -5.51 -5.88
C TRP A 521 -14.02 -4.70 -5.07
N MET A 522 -13.81 -4.59 -3.76
CA MET A 522 -14.68 -3.84 -2.86
C MET A 522 -14.80 -2.36 -3.26
N SER A 523 -13.72 -1.73 -3.75
CA SER A 523 -13.78 -0.33 -4.19
C SER A 523 -14.67 -0.09 -5.41
N TYR A 524 -14.97 -1.12 -6.21
CA TYR A 524 -15.89 -1.03 -7.35
C TYR A 524 -17.32 -1.51 -7.03
N PHE A 525 -17.54 -2.21 -5.92
CA PHE A 525 -18.89 -2.57 -5.47
C PHE A 525 -19.66 -1.34 -4.99
N GLU A 526 -18.99 -0.37 -4.39
CA GLU A 526 -19.64 0.85 -3.93
C GLU A 526 -20.20 1.71 -5.10
N GLU A 527 -21.34 2.37 -4.87
CA GLU A 527 -22.03 3.15 -5.90
C GLU A 527 -21.38 4.53 -6.17
N GLY A 528 -20.46 4.97 -5.30
CA GLY A 528 -19.93 6.33 -5.27
C GLY A 528 -19.02 6.77 -6.42
N ALA A 529 -18.51 5.86 -7.26
CA ALA A 529 -17.55 6.13 -8.33
C ALA A 529 -17.87 5.36 -9.65
N THR A 530 -19.14 5.37 -10.06
CA THR A 530 -19.60 4.67 -11.27
C THR A 530 -18.98 5.19 -12.59
N LEU A 531 -18.67 6.48 -12.70
CA LEU A 531 -18.14 7.09 -13.92
C LEU A 531 -16.61 7.17 -13.92
N PRO A 532 -15.93 6.71 -15.00
CA PRO A 532 -14.50 6.86 -15.16
C PRO A 532 -14.11 8.33 -15.44
N PRO A 533 -12.86 8.73 -15.13
CA PRO A 533 -12.28 9.95 -15.72
C PRO A 533 -12.41 9.91 -17.25
N PRO A 534 -12.63 11.01 -17.98
CA PRO A 534 -12.80 12.40 -17.55
C PRO A 534 -14.27 12.79 -17.26
N PHE A 535 -15.22 11.89 -17.52
CA PHE A 535 -16.67 12.22 -17.57
C PHE A 535 -17.33 12.52 -16.21
N ASN A 536 -16.58 12.38 -15.12
CA ASN A 536 -17.05 12.59 -13.75
C ASN A 536 -16.64 13.97 -13.18
N ILE A 537 -16.36 14.95 -14.06
CA ILE A 537 -16.12 16.37 -13.70
C ILE A 537 -17.43 17.16 -13.68
N VAL A 538 -18.40 16.81 -14.54
CA VAL A 538 -19.71 17.46 -14.56
C VAL A 538 -20.41 17.08 -13.26
N PRO A 539 -20.61 18.02 -12.30
CA PRO A 539 -21.29 17.70 -11.07
C PRO A 539 -22.68 17.17 -11.43
N SER A 540 -23.01 16.00 -10.92
CA SER A 540 -24.38 15.54 -10.99
C SER A 540 -25.28 16.63 -10.35
N PRO A 541 -26.50 16.89 -10.87
CA PRO A 541 -27.42 17.83 -10.24
C PRO A 541 -27.64 17.52 -8.74
N LYS A 542 -27.52 16.24 -8.37
CA LYS A 542 -27.54 15.76 -6.99
C LYS A 542 -26.35 16.23 -6.17
N SER A 543 -25.12 16.20 -6.68
CA SER A 543 -23.94 16.65 -5.93
C SER A 543 -23.95 18.16 -5.69
N ALA A 544 -24.47 18.96 -6.63
CA ALA A 544 -24.69 20.38 -6.39
C ALA A 544 -25.74 20.62 -5.30
N TRP A 545 -26.82 19.82 -5.27
CA TRP A 545 -27.83 19.87 -4.22
C TRP A 545 -27.30 19.42 -2.86
N TYR A 546 -26.51 18.33 -2.78
CA TYR A 546 -25.86 17.89 -1.54
C TYR A 546 -24.82 18.90 -1.04
N LEU A 547 -24.03 19.51 -1.93
CA LEU A 547 -23.10 20.58 -1.57
C LEU A 547 -23.87 21.79 -1.02
N CYS A 548 -24.96 22.21 -1.67
CA CYS A 548 -25.81 23.28 -1.15
C CYS A 548 -26.42 22.92 0.21
N ARG A 549 -26.83 21.67 0.42
CA ARG A 549 -27.39 21.21 1.69
C ARG A 549 -26.34 21.16 2.80
N TYR A 550 -25.12 20.74 2.48
CA TYR A 550 -23.97 20.73 3.38
C TYR A 550 -23.55 22.16 3.77
N VAL A 551 -23.41 23.04 2.78
CA VAL A 551 -23.10 24.46 3.00
C VAL A 551 -24.22 25.12 3.82
N ARG A 552 -25.49 24.79 3.57
CA ARG A 552 -26.62 25.26 4.38
C ARG A 552 -26.58 24.74 5.82
N ALA A 553 -26.18 23.50 6.05
CA ALA A 553 -26.01 22.93 7.39
C ALA A 553 -24.80 23.51 8.14
N CYS A 554 -23.74 23.92 7.43
CA CYS A 554 -22.60 24.62 8.04
C CYS A 554 -22.91 26.10 8.36
N ILE A 555 -23.77 26.75 7.57
CA ILE A 555 -24.13 28.17 7.75
C ILE A 555 -25.31 28.33 8.72
N CYS A 556 -26.19 27.34 8.83
CA CYS A 556 -27.27 27.27 9.80
C CYS A 556 -27.17 25.95 10.58
N PRO A 557 -26.45 25.93 11.71
CA PRO A 557 -26.36 24.75 12.58
C PRO A 557 -27.72 24.39 13.21
#